data_AF-A0A2E7TXA1-F1
#
_entry.id   AF-A0A2E7TXA1-F1
#
_cell.length_a   1.000
_cell.length_b   1.000
_cell.length_c   1.000
_cell.angle_alpha   90.00
_cell.angle_beta   90.00
_cell.angle_gamma   90.00
#
_symmetry.space_group_name_H-M   'P 1'
#
loop_
_entity.id
_entity.type
_entity.pdbx_description
1 polymer ?
#
loop_
_entity_poly.entity_id
_entity_poly.type
_entity_poly.pdbx_seq_one_letter_code
_entity_poly.pdbx_strand_id
1 'polypeptide(L)'
;MPTLANFKCAVLTLAVLLASCGSQEGARSALTGKVGAAGEIVVVCDAVVWSGAAGDTLRAIFDQPFPVLPQYEPWFDLVHLEPESFDRFWKPHRNIIVLELADRVDTQTPDVKIFKEKYAREQLYVVGKARDATGLASALNARSPELLSAFHRIEVDRYARLIALSENEVIHDELGELAGLNLTLPRDARWAKKSSDFLWIDRQLTRMKGGDNHDVQQGFFVYREPYTSDSQFSMQARLRKRNEVLKGYVPGPNPRSYMTTEMRYTPSYEEVVFNGGFSSELRGLWRIEGDYMGGPFYSLTVYDERRGELVTVEGYAYAPFFDKREYMREVEAIVRSLTWYEAPTSTPTP
;
A
#
# COMPACT_ATOMS: atom_id res chain seq x y z
N MET A 1 56.53 47.26 25.47
CA MET A 1 56.39 46.03 26.29
C MET A 1 54.90 45.75 26.47
N PRO A 2 54.27 44.91 25.63
CA PRO A 2 52.91 44.46 25.91
C PRO A 2 52.96 43.57 27.15
N THR A 3 52.16 43.92 28.15
CA THR A 3 52.12 43.29 29.47
C THR A 3 51.72 41.82 29.34
N LEU A 4 52.37 40.94 30.10
CA LEU A 4 52.09 39.49 30.17
C LEU A 4 50.60 39.14 30.36
N ALA A 5 49.80 40.08 30.85
CA ALA A 5 48.35 39.95 31.01
C ALA A 5 47.60 39.84 29.67
N ASN A 6 48.00 40.60 28.63
CA ASN A 6 47.31 40.58 27.34
C ASN A 6 47.55 39.29 26.57
N PHE A 7 48.71 38.65 26.78
CA PHE A 7 49.03 37.36 26.16
C PHE A 7 48.25 36.21 26.81
N LYS A 8 48.03 36.26 28.14
CA LYS A 8 47.21 35.27 28.85
C LYS A 8 45.72 35.38 28.50
N CYS A 9 45.21 36.60 28.32
CA CYS A 9 43.83 36.80 27.84
C CYS A 9 43.65 36.28 26.42
N ALA A 10 44.57 36.58 25.48
CA ALA A 10 44.47 36.09 24.11
C ALA A 10 44.52 34.56 24.00
N VAL A 11 45.33 33.89 24.83
CA VAL A 11 45.42 32.42 24.88
C VAL A 11 44.17 31.79 25.50
N LEU A 12 43.56 32.44 26.52
CA LEU A 12 42.28 31.97 27.07
C LEU A 12 41.12 32.15 26.08
N THR A 13 41.09 33.24 25.33
CA THR A 13 40.04 33.48 24.31
C THR A 13 40.18 32.51 23.12
N LEU A 14 41.40 32.14 22.73
CA LEU A 14 41.64 31.15 21.68
C LEU A 14 41.33 29.71 22.13
N ALA A 15 41.53 29.39 23.42
CA ALA A 15 41.16 28.08 23.99
C ALA A 15 39.63 27.91 24.11
N VAL A 16 38.87 28.99 24.36
CA VAL A 16 37.40 28.95 24.38
C VAL A 16 36.82 28.82 22.96
N LEU A 17 37.49 29.37 21.94
CA LEU A 17 37.09 29.21 20.53
C LEU A 17 37.32 27.80 19.97
N LEU A 18 38.27 27.03 20.53
CA LEU A 18 38.53 25.63 20.15
C LEU A 18 37.73 24.61 20.97
N ALA A 19 37.09 25.04 22.07
CA ALA A 19 36.19 24.20 22.87
C ALA A 19 34.71 24.30 22.43
N SER A 20 34.40 25.16 21.46
CA SER A 20 33.08 25.25 20.83
C SER A 20 32.91 24.24 19.68
N CYS A 21 33.34 22.99 19.88
CA CYS A 21 32.74 21.86 19.18
C CYS A 21 31.44 21.53 19.92
N GLY A 22 30.42 22.35 19.66
CA GLY A 22 29.05 22.02 20.00
C GLY A 22 28.71 20.68 19.35
N SER A 23 28.37 19.72 20.18
CA SER A 23 27.78 18.45 19.82
C SER A 23 26.73 18.64 18.73
N GLN A 24 26.98 18.10 17.53
CA GLN A 24 25.91 17.82 16.57
C GLN A 24 25.05 16.66 17.10
N GLU A 25 24.31 16.90 18.17
CA GLU A 25 23.05 16.22 18.42
C GLU A 25 22.07 16.73 17.37
N GLY A 26 22.01 16.07 16.20
CA GLY A 26 21.03 16.44 15.18
C GLY A 26 21.28 15.93 13.76
N ALA A 27 22.52 15.55 13.42
CA ALA A 27 22.77 14.88 12.15
C ALA A 27 22.38 13.40 12.27
N ARG A 28 21.07 13.09 12.20
CA ARG A 28 20.67 11.74 11.80
C ARG A 28 21.36 11.48 10.46
N SER A 29 22.33 10.57 10.44
CA SER A 29 22.89 10.05 9.20
C SER A 29 21.76 9.81 8.22
N ALA A 30 21.90 10.28 6.98
CA ALA A 30 20.88 10.06 5.96
C ALA A 30 20.56 8.55 5.92
N LEU A 31 19.30 8.21 6.17
CA LEU A 31 18.87 6.82 6.22
C LEU A 31 19.11 6.18 4.85
N THR A 32 19.61 4.95 4.87
CA THR A 32 19.88 4.20 3.65
C THR A 32 18.59 3.82 2.93
N GLY A 33 18.71 3.38 1.68
CA GLY A 33 17.60 2.73 0.98
C GLY A 33 17.15 1.44 1.69
N LYS A 34 15.87 1.11 1.54
CA LYS A 34 15.29 -0.16 1.99
C LYS A 34 15.70 -1.32 1.07
N VAL A 35 15.74 -2.53 1.62
CA VAL A 35 15.90 -3.81 0.89
C VAL A 35 14.79 -4.80 1.28
N GLY A 36 14.80 -6.01 0.71
CA GLY A 36 13.81 -7.07 0.97
C GLY A 36 12.72 -7.15 -0.11
N ALA A 37 12.07 -8.33 -0.20
CA ALA A 37 11.08 -8.63 -1.24
C ALA A 37 9.67 -8.13 -0.91
N ALA A 38 8.91 -7.71 -1.94
CA ALA A 38 7.48 -7.35 -1.89
C ALA A 38 6.66 -8.34 -1.05
N GLY A 39 5.82 -7.86 -0.12
CA GLY A 39 5.06 -8.71 0.80
C GLY A 39 5.83 -9.49 1.86
N GLU A 40 7.13 -9.29 2.06
CA GLU A 40 7.88 -9.94 3.15
C GLU A 40 7.83 -9.15 4.47
N ILE A 41 7.79 -9.85 5.61
CA ILE A 41 8.05 -9.32 6.96
C ILE A 41 9.13 -10.16 7.64
N VAL A 42 10.22 -9.52 8.07
CA VAL A 42 11.26 -10.16 8.89
C VAL A 42 10.84 -10.14 10.35
N VAL A 43 10.70 -11.31 10.96
CA VAL A 43 10.37 -11.49 12.38
C VAL A 43 11.62 -11.89 13.14
N VAL A 44 12.09 -11.01 14.03
CA VAL A 44 13.31 -11.20 14.82
C VAL A 44 12.94 -11.59 16.24
N CYS A 45 13.20 -12.84 16.62
CA CYS A 45 12.99 -13.35 17.98
C CYS A 45 13.64 -14.73 18.17
N ASP A 46 13.74 -15.18 19.43
CA ASP A 46 14.24 -16.52 19.74
C ASP A 46 13.33 -17.60 19.15
N ALA A 47 13.90 -18.76 18.81
CA ALA A 47 13.17 -19.91 18.24
C ALA A 47 11.98 -20.35 19.11
N VAL A 48 12.10 -20.25 20.44
CA VAL A 48 11.01 -20.59 21.38
C VAL A 48 9.85 -19.60 21.28
N VAL A 49 10.11 -18.30 21.06
CA VAL A 49 9.07 -17.28 20.87
C VAL A 49 8.37 -17.48 19.53
N TRP A 50 9.14 -17.80 18.49
CA TRP A 50 8.63 -18.05 17.13
C TRP A 50 7.76 -19.31 17.02
N SER A 51 8.15 -20.38 17.70
CA SER A 51 7.41 -21.64 17.73
C SER A 51 6.28 -21.65 18.77
N GLY A 52 6.17 -20.61 19.58
CA GLY A 52 5.13 -20.44 20.60
C GLY A 52 3.98 -19.51 20.19
N ALA A 53 3.17 -19.15 21.19
CA ALA A 53 1.93 -18.39 21.02
C ALA A 53 2.10 -17.04 20.29
N ALA A 54 3.24 -16.36 20.49
CA ALA A 54 3.49 -15.08 19.82
C ALA A 54 3.70 -15.26 18.30
N GLY A 55 4.49 -16.26 17.89
CA GLY A 55 4.65 -16.59 16.48
C GLY A 55 3.37 -17.10 15.83
N ASP A 56 2.57 -17.91 16.53
CA ASP A 56 1.24 -18.34 16.06
C ASP A 56 0.30 -17.16 15.87
N THR A 57 0.35 -16.18 16.78
CA THR A 57 -0.43 -14.94 16.66
C THR A 57 -0.01 -14.14 15.42
N LEU A 58 1.30 -14.00 15.15
CA LEU A 58 1.75 -13.32 13.93
C LEU A 58 1.30 -14.05 12.66
N ARG A 59 1.38 -15.39 12.61
CA ARG A 59 0.85 -16.18 11.50
C ARG A 59 -0.66 -15.97 11.34
N ALA A 60 -1.41 -15.97 12.45
CA ALA A 60 -2.85 -15.71 12.42
C ALA A 60 -3.20 -14.30 11.90
N ILE A 61 -2.30 -13.32 12.00
CA ILE A 61 -2.50 -11.96 11.47
C ILE A 61 -2.11 -11.88 9.99
N PHE A 62 -0.93 -12.39 9.64
CA PHE A 62 -0.27 -12.08 8.36
C PHE A 62 -0.30 -13.22 7.34
N ASP A 63 -0.44 -14.47 7.80
CA ASP A 63 -0.53 -15.67 6.95
C ASP A 63 -1.98 -15.97 6.52
N GLN A 64 -2.88 -15.01 6.69
CA GLN A 64 -4.24 -15.12 6.19
C GLN A 64 -4.25 -14.90 4.67
N PRO A 65 -5.13 -15.59 3.92
CA PRO A 65 -5.25 -15.38 2.47
C PRO A 65 -5.54 -13.91 2.15
N PHE A 66 -4.81 -13.35 1.19
CA PHE A 66 -5.09 -12.03 0.65
C PHE A 66 -6.53 -12.01 0.09
N PRO A 67 -7.31 -10.94 0.34
CA PRO A 67 -8.74 -10.94 0.07
C PRO A 67 -9.07 -11.32 -1.37
N VAL A 68 -9.93 -12.34 -1.47
CA VAL A 68 -10.63 -12.72 -2.70
C VAL A 68 -9.71 -13.22 -3.82
N LEU A 69 -8.46 -13.59 -3.53
CA LEU A 69 -7.62 -14.27 -4.52
C LEU A 69 -8.06 -15.73 -4.72
N PRO A 70 -7.98 -16.26 -5.96
CA PRO A 70 -8.42 -17.63 -6.25
C PRO A 70 -7.39 -18.67 -5.79
N GLN A 71 -6.12 -18.26 -5.70
CA GLN A 71 -5.01 -19.06 -5.19
C GLN A 71 -4.63 -18.53 -3.80
N TYR A 72 -4.18 -19.42 -2.92
CA TYR A 72 -3.72 -19.02 -1.61
C TYR A 72 -2.42 -18.25 -1.74
N GLU A 73 -2.46 -16.97 -1.36
CA GLU A 73 -1.31 -16.10 -1.21
C GLU A 73 -1.54 -15.36 0.12
N PRO A 74 -0.65 -15.45 1.11
CA PRO A 74 -0.87 -14.79 2.40
C PRO A 74 -0.78 -13.28 2.26
N TRP A 75 -1.31 -12.50 3.20
CA TRP A 75 -1.07 -11.06 3.22
C TRP A 75 0.42 -10.75 3.22
N PHE A 76 1.21 -11.46 4.03
CA PHE A 76 2.66 -11.31 4.05
C PHE A 76 3.36 -12.65 4.24
N ASP A 77 4.51 -12.81 3.60
CA ASP A 77 5.42 -13.91 3.84
C ASP A 77 6.26 -13.59 5.07
N LEU A 78 6.22 -14.46 6.08
CA LEU A 78 6.98 -14.27 7.31
C LEU A 78 8.33 -14.98 7.23
N VAL A 79 9.40 -14.22 7.44
CA VAL A 79 10.77 -14.75 7.51
C VAL A 79 11.26 -14.63 8.95
N HIS A 80 11.46 -15.77 9.61
CA HIS A 80 12.00 -15.80 10.98
C HIS A 80 13.52 -15.68 10.98
N LEU A 81 14.03 -14.86 11.91
CA LEU A 81 15.45 -14.64 12.14
C LEU A 81 15.73 -14.64 13.65
N GLU A 82 16.75 -15.37 14.08
CA GLU A 82 17.22 -15.28 15.47
C GLU A 82 17.94 -13.95 15.73
N PRO A 83 17.89 -13.37 16.95
CA PRO A 83 18.43 -12.05 17.24
C PRO A 83 19.91 -11.87 16.90
N GLU A 84 20.72 -12.92 17.07
CA GLU A 84 22.15 -12.96 16.78
C GLU A 84 22.43 -12.76 15.28
N SER A 85 21.47 -13.15 14.43
CA SER A 85 21.56 -13.01 12.98
C SER A 85 21.04 -11.66 12.48
N PHE A 86 20.44 -10.83 13.35
CA PHE A 86 19.88 -9.52 12.99
C PHE A 86 20.95 -8.42 12.89
N ASP A 87 21.79 -8.55 11.87
CA ASP A 87 22.96 -7.71 11.63
C ASP A 87 22.69 -6.52 10.68
N ARG A 88 23.77 -5.91 10.16
CA ARG A 88 23.70 -4.76 9.23
C ARG A 88 23.04 -5.09 7.89
N PHE A 89 22.99 -6.37 7.49
CA PHE A 89 22.38 -6.80 6.23
C PHE A 89 20.85 -6.86 6.37
N TRP A 90 20.36 -7.34 7.51
CA TRP A 90 18.93 -7.47 7.78
C TRP A 90 18.26 -6.17 8.24
N LYS A 91 18.99 -5.30 8.95
CA LYS A 91 18.48 -4.01 9.43
C LYS A 91 17.79 -3.13 8.37
N PRO A 92 18.25 -3.03 7.10
CA PRO A 92 17.57 -2.24 6.08
C PRO A 92 16.33 -2.91 5.45
N HIS A 93 15.92 -4.11 5.86
CA HIS A 93 14.71 -4.75 5.33
C HIS A 93 13.48 -3.88 5.58
N ARG A 94 12.62 -3.76 4.58
CA ARG A 94 11.51 -2.79 4.56
C ARG A 94 10.44 -3.00 5.62
N ASN A 95 10.24 -4.23 6.10
CA ASN A 95 9.24 -4.57 7.12
C ASN A 95 9.88 -5.48 8.16
N ILE A 96 9.88 -5.06 9.42
CA ILE A 96 10.51 -5.79 10.51
C ILE A 96 9.60 -5.81 11.73
N ILE A 97 9.47 -6.96 12.38
CA ILE A 97 8.87 -7.13 13.70
C ILE A 97 9.94 -7.71 14.61
N VAL A 98 10.25 -7.05 15.72
CA VAL A 98 11.15 -7.58 16.74
C VAL A 98 10.33 -7.94 17.96
N LEU A 99 10.40 -9.20 18.39
CA LEU A 99 9.73 -9.68 19.58
C LEU A 99 10.75 -10.02 20.66
N GLU A 100 10.49 -9.53 21.87
CA GLU A 100 11.41 -9.68 22.98
C GLU A 100 10.66 -10.13 24.24
N LEU A 101 11.12 -11.24 24.81
CA LEU A 101 10.73 -11.68 26.15
C LEU A 101 11.88 -11.38 27.11
N ALA A 102 11.62 -10.57 28.12
CA ALA A 102 12.59 -10.31 29.18
C ALA A 102 11.87 -9.98 30.49
N ASP A 103 12.47 -10.30 31.63
CA ASP A 103 11.94 -9.90 32.93
C ASP A 103 12.65 -8.63 33.42
N ARG A 104 12.11 -7.46 33.05
CA ARG A 104 12.66 -6.13 33.38
C ARG A 104 11.55 -5.10 33.54
N VAL A 105 11.89 -3.88 33.98
CA VAL A 105 10.88 -2.86 34.31
C VAL A 105 10.00 -2.49 33.11
N ASP A 106 10.55 -2.33 31.90
CA ASP A 106 9.79 -1.97 30.68
C ASP A 106 9.05 -3.14 30.01
N THR A 107 9.07 -4.34 30.59
CA THR A 107 8.36 -5.52 30.06
C THR A 107 7.30 -6.07 31.01
N GLN A 108 7.14 -5.46 32.19
CA GLN A 108 6.10 -5.84 33.16
C GLN A 108 4.68 -5.66 32.60
N THR A 109 4.50 -4.70 31.69
CA THR A 109 3.27 -4.53 30.92
C THR A 109 3.55 -4.90 29.47
N PRO A 110 2.85 -5.91 28.91
CA PRO A 110 2.97 -6.24 27.50
C PRO A 110 2.65 -5.04 26.62
N ASP A 111 3.52 -4.77 25.65
CA ASP A 111 3.41 -3.59 24.80
C ASP A 111 3.91 -3.91 23.39
N VAL A 112 3.25 -3.31 22.41
CA VAL A 112 3.61 -3.38 21.01
C VAL A 112 3.70 -1.95 20.53
N LYS A 113 4.78 -1.56 19.84
CA LYS A 113 4.97 -0.22 19.28
C LYS A 113 5.34 -0.29 17.82
N ILE A 114 4.79 0.64 17.03
CA ILE A 114 5.08 0.79 15.61
C ILE A 114 5.99 2.01 15.45
N PHE A 115 7.09 1.83 14.74
CA PHE A 115 8.05 2.86 14.38
C PHE A 115 8.17 2.93 12.87
N LYS A 116 8.43 4.13 12.35
CA LYS A 116 8.76 4.36 10.94
C LYS A 116 10.24 4.69 10.83
N GLU A 117 10.85 4.19 9.78
CA GLU A 117 12.20 4.56 9.34
C GLU A 117 13.29 4.41 10.41
N LYS A 118 13.29 3.28 11.12
CA LYS A 118 14.27 3.04 12.20
C LYS A 118 15.69 2.90 11.65
N TYR A 119 15.87 2.15 10.56
CA TYR A 119 17.16 1.87 9.94
C TYR A 119 17.23 2.28 8.47
N ALA A 120 16.10 2.31 7.76
CA ALA A 120 16.04 2.62 6.34
C ALA A 120 14.81 3.48 6.00
N ARG A 121 14.89 4.25 4.90
CA ARG A 121 13.75 5.04 4.41
C ARG A 121 12.57 4.15 4.05
N GLU A 122 11.37 4.63 4.35
CA GLU A 122 10.10 3.94 4.15
C GLU A 122 10.01 2.57 4.84
N GLN A 123 10.81 2.31 5.89
CA GLN A 123 10.74 1.08 6.67
C GLN A 123 9.60 1.14 7.70
N LEU A 124 8.88 0.04 7.87
CA LEU A 124 8.00 -0.17 9.02
C LEU A 124 8.67 -1.13 9.99
N TYR A 125 8.79 -0.71 11.25
CA TYR A 125 9.52 -1.43 12.28
C TYR A 125 8.65 -1.55 13.53
N VAL A 126 8.25 -2.75 13.89
CA VAL A 126 7.41 -3.02 15.05
C VAL A 126 8.24 -3.68 16.15
N VAL A 127 7.99 -3.30 17.40
CA VAL A 127 8.59 -3.93 18.58
C VAL A 127 7.50 -4.42 19.49
N GLY A 128 7.46 -5.72 19.73
CA GLY A 128 6.64 -6.35 20.77
C GLY A 128 7.51 -6.74 21.96
N LYS A 129 7.10 -6.36 23.16
CA LYS A 129 7.81 -6.63 24.42
C LYS A 129 6.85 -7.16 25.47
N ALA A 130 7.23 -8.21 26.17
CA ALA A 130 6.51 -8.68 27.35
C ALA A 130 7.42 -9.49 28.27
N ARG A 131 6.96 -9.75 29.50
CA ARG A 131 7.62 -10.66 30.44
C ARG A 131 7.48 -12.13 30.04
N ASP A 132 6.34 -12.50 29.46
CA ASP A 132 6.03 -13.88 29.06
C ASP A 132 5.35 -13.94 27.69
N ALA A 133 5.35 -15.13 27.09
CA ALA A 133 4.83 -15.37 25.75
C ALA A 133 3.32 -15.11 25.62
N THR A 134 2.55 -15.36 26.69
CA THR A 134 1.08 -15.19 26.69
C THR A 134 0.71 -13.72 26.67
N GLY A 135 1.39 -12.89 27.48
CA GLY A 135 1.23 -11.45 27.48
C GLY A 135 1.60 -10.85 26.13
N LEU A 136 2.70 -11.30 25.53
CA LEU A 136 3.12 -10.83 24.20
C LEU A 136 2.10 -11.18 23.12
N ALA A 137 1.64 -12.44 23.08
CA ALA A 137 0.61 -12.89 22.14
C ALA A 137 -0.68 -12.08 22.29
N SER A 138 -1.10 -11.80 23.53
CA SER A 138 -2.29 -11.00 23.81
C SER A 138 -2.14 -9.55 23.32
N ALA A 139 -0.97 -8.93 23.51
CA ALA A 139 -0.69 -7.58 23.04
C ALA A 139 -0.65 -7.48 21.50
N LEU A 140 -0.08 -8.49 20.83
CA LEU A 140 -0.11 -8.60 19.37
C LEU A 140 -1.55 -8.76 18.87
N ASN A 141 -2.31 -9.68 19.46
CA ASN A 141 -3.67 -9.97 19.05
C ASN A 141 -4.61 -8.76 19.24
N ALA A 142 -4.43 -7.99 20.32
CA ALA A 142 -5.19 -6.77 20.57
C ALA A 142 -4.98 -5.70 19.50
N ARG A 143 -3.85 -5.73 18.77
CA ARG A 143 -3.52 -4.79 17.69
C ARG A 143 -3.58 -5.40 16.29
N SER A 144 -4.12 -6.62 16.14
CA SER A 144 -4.15 -7.34 14.86
C SER A 144 -4.64 -6.50 13.67
N PRO A 145 -5.80 -5.81 13.74
CA PRO A 145 -6.30 -5.03 12.60
C PRO A 145 -5.39 -3.85 12.26
N GLU A 146 -4.84 -3.19 13.28
CA GLU A 146 -3.95 -2.04 13.11
C GLU A 146 -2.62 -2.45 12.49
N LEU A 147 -2.03 -3.56 12.96
CA LEU A 147 -0.78 -4.09 12.43
C LEU A 147 -0.92 -4.49 10.96
N LEU A 148 -1.95 -5.28 10.63
CA LEU A 148 -2.21 -5.72 9.26
C LEU A 148 -2.43 -4.51 8.33
N SER A 149 -3.26 -3.56 8.76
CA SER A 149 -3.52 -2.33 8.00
C SER A 149 -2.26 -1.49 7.81
N ALA A 150 -1.44 -1.32 8.84
CA ALA A 150 -0.21 -0.54 8.77
C ALA A 150 0.81 -1.15 7.79
N PHE A 151 1.02 -2.47 7.84
CA PHE A 151 1.92 -3.17 6.92
C PHE A 151 1.37 -3.16 5.48
N HIS A 152 0.07 -3.40 5.28
CA HIS A 152 -0.52 -3.35 3.94
C HIS A 152 -0.45 -1.94 3.35
N ARG A 153 -0.82 -0.92 4.12
CA ARG A 153 -0.79 0.47 3.67
C ARG A 153 0.60 0.91 3.24
N ILE A 154 1.65 0.57 4.00
CA ILE A 154 3.01 0.97 3.61
C ILE A 154 3.47 0.27 2.32
N GLU A 155 3.05 -0.96 2.02
CA GLU A 155 3.32 -1.59 0.72
C GLU A 155 2.60 -0.86 -0.42
N VAL A 156 1.32 -0.57 -0.25
CA VAL A 156 0.53 0.19 -1.24
C VAL A 156 1.16 1.56 -1.50
N ASP A 157 1.57 2.27 -0.45
CA ASP A 157 2.21 3.58 -0.59
C ASP A 157 3.60 3.48 -1.27
N ARG A 158 4.33 2.36 -1.12
CA ARG A 158 5.59 2.11 -1.85
C ARG A 158 5.33 1.93 -3.33
N TYR A 159 4.27 1.23 -3.72
CA TYR A 159 3.85 1.13 -5.12
C TYR A 159 3.45 2.50 -5.68
N ALA A 160 2.65 3.28 -4.95
CA ALA A 160 2.27 4.63 -5.38
C ALA A 160 3.50 5.51 -5.65
N ARG A 161 4.47 5.52 -4.73
CA ARG A 161 5.74 6.25 -4.92
C ARG A 161 6.58 5.73 -6.09
N LEU A 162 6.61 4.41 -6.32
CA LEU A 162 7.35 3.82 -7.44
C LEU A 162 6.76 4.26 -8.78
N ILE A 163 5.43 4.22 -8.90
CA ILE A 163 4.70 4.63 -10.10
C ILE A 163 4.93 6.13 -10.36
N ALA A 164 4.92 6.94 -9.29
CA ALA A 164 5.15 8.37 -9.35
C ALA A 164 6.54 8.78 -9.91
N LEU A 165 7.51 7.86 -9.96
CA LEU A 165 8.82 8.15 -10.56
C LEU A 165 8.77 8.25 -12.09
N SER A 166 7.74 7.69 -12.74
CA SER A 166 7.59 7.68 -14.19
C SER A 166 6.10 7.58 -14.55
N GLU A 167 5.40 8.70 -14.36
CA GLU A 167 3.96 8.80 -14.60
C GLU A 167 3.61 8.97 -16.09
N ASN A 168 2.37 8.63 -16.44
CA ASN A 168 1.78 8.97 -17.73
C ASN A 168 1.08 10.33 -17.67
N GLU A 169 1.84 11.40 -17.93
CA GLU A 169 1.35 12.78 -17.92
C GLU A 169 0.20 13.01 -18.92
N VAL A 170 0.21 12.33 -20.07
CA VAL A 170 -0.82 12.48 -21.11
C VAL A 170 -2.18 11.98 -20.61
N ILE A 171 -2.22 10.78 -20.04
CA ILE A 171 -3.48 10.23 -19.51
C ILE A 171 -3.91 10.99 -18.26
N HIS A 172 -2.95 11.44 -17.43
CA HIS A 172 -3.24 12.29 -16.28
C HIS A 172 -4.04 13.53 -16.70
N ASP A 173 -3.53 14.30 -17.68
CA ASP A 173 -4.18 15.53 -18.13
C ASP A 173 -5.53 15.26 -18.81
N GLU A 174 -5.59 14.25 -19.70
CA GLU A 174 -6.85 13.86 -20.34
C GLU A 174 -7.92 13.40 -19.33
N LEU A 175 -7.53 12.71 -18.25
CA LEU A 175 -8.45 12.29 -17.19
C LEU A 175 -8.96 13.50 -16.39
N GLY A 176 -8.10 14.48 -16.15
CA GLY A 176 -8.47 15.75 -15.52
C GLY A 176 -9.52 16.49 -16.34
N GLU A 177 -9.34 16.59 -17.66
CA GLU A 177 -10.28 17.24 -18.57
C GLU A 177 -11.60 16.47 -18.74
N LEU A 178 -11.54 15.15 -18.92
CA LEU A 178 -12.72 14.32 -19.22
C LEU A 178 -13.56 13.99 -17.98
N ALA A 179 -12.93 13.72 -16.84
CA ALA A 179 -13.59 13.20 -15.64
C ALA A 179 -13.49 14.12 -14.42
N GLY A 180 -12.63 15.14 -14.46
CA GLY A 180 -12.35 15.99 -13.30
C GLY A 180 -11.62 15.25 -12.17
N LEU A 181 -10.81 14.24 -12.52
CA LEU A 181 -10.09 13.36 -11.61
C LEU A 181 -8.61 13.28 -12.01
N ASN A 182 -7.74 13.03 -11.03
CA ASN A 182 -6.35 12.66 -11.24
C ASN A 182 -6.09 11.26 -10.69
N LEU A 183 -5.27 10.50 -11.42
CA LEU A 183 -4.72 9.21 -11.01
C LEU A 183 -3.23 9.18 -11.37
N THR A 184 -2.40 8.71 -10.44
CA THR A 184 -0.98 8.41 -10.69
C THR A 184 -0.90 7.09 -11.44
N LEU A 185 -0.74 7.17 -12.76
CA LEU A 185 -0.72 6.03 -13.67
C LEU A 185 0.69 5.77 -14.20
N PRO A 186 1.08 4.51 -14.38
CA PRO A 186 2.41 4.19 -14.91
C PRO A 186 2.51 4.61 -16.37
N ARG A 187 3.71 5.03 -16.79
CA ARG A 187 4.01 5.53 -18.15
C ARG A 187 3.54 4.64 -19.29
N ASP A 188 3.50 3.32 -19.09
CA ASP A 188 3.08 2.32 -20.06
C ASP A 188 1.56 2.09 -20.13
N ALA A 189 0.77 2.83 -19.34
CA ALA A 189 -0.68 2.85 -19.45
C ALA A 189 -1.15 3.46 -20.78
N ARG A 190 -2.29 3.00 -21.28
CA ARG A 190 -2.93 3.48 -22.53
C ARG A 190 -4.44 3.50 -22.40
N TRP A 191 -5.10 4.34 -23.18
CA TRP A 191 -6.56 4.28 -23.31
C TRP A 191 -6.99 3.03 -24.08
N ALA A 192 -7.88 2.24 -23.49
CA ALA A 192 -8.61 1.18 -24.19
C ALA A 192 -9.98 1.67 -24.68
N LYS A 193 -10.65 2.55 -23.92
CA LYS A 193 -11.93 3.15 -24.30
C LYS A 193 -12.12 4.51 -23.64
N LYS A 194 -12.64 5.47 -24.41
CA LYS A 194 -13.06 6.80 -23.93
C LYS A 194 -14.50 7.04 -24.34
N SER A 195 -15.36 7.34 -23.37
CA SER A 195 -16.75 7.77 -23.58
C SER A 195 -17.17 8.68 -22.43
N SER A 196 -18.28 9.41 -22.58
CA SER A 196 -18.79 10.32 -21.53
C SER A 196 -19.12 9.57 -20.24
N ASP A 197 -19.58 8.33 -20.36
CA ASP A 197 -20.15 7.57 -19.24
C ASP A 197 -19.16 6.54 -18.67
N PHE A 198 -18.09 6.23 -19.42
CA PHE A 198 -17.13 5.20 -19.07
C PHE A 198 -15.75 5.45 -19.69
N LEU A 199 -14.74 5.37 -18.84
CA LEU A 199 -13.33 5.45 -19.23
C LEU A 199 -12.64 4.15 -18.85
N TRP A 200 -11.81 3.64 -19.76
CA TRP A 200 -11.02 2.42 -19.55
C TRP A 200 -9.57 2.65 -19.94
N ILE A 201 -8.70 2.53 -18.95
CA ILE A 201 -7.25 2.58 -19.07
C ILE A 201 -6.74 1.14 -18.98
N ASP A 202 -5.90 0.74 -19.93
CA ASP A 202 -5.29 -0.57 -20.04
C ASP A 202 -3.78 -0.46 -19.87
N ARG A 203 -3.18 -1.49 -19.27
CA ARG A 203 -1.75 -1.64 -19.14
C ARG A 203 -1.39 -3.09 -19.41
N GLN A 204 -0.63 -3.32 -20.47
CA GLN A 204 -0.14 -4.64 -20.84
C GLN A 204 1.34 -4.77 -20.52
N LEU A 205 1.69 -5.89 -19.88
CA LEU A 205 3.03 -6.25 -19.47
C LEU A 205 3.35 -7.64 -19.99
N THR A 206 4.57 -7.84 -20.46
CA THR A 206 5.08 -9.18 -20.76
C THR A 206 6.03 -9.61 -19.64
N ARG A 207 5.77 -10.77 -19.05
CA ARG A 207 6.56 -11.34 -17.94
C ARG A 207 7.07 -12.71 -18.33
N MET A 208 8.31 -13.02 -17.99
CA MET A 208 8.89 -14.33 -18.28
C MET A 208 8.69 -15.30 -17.11
N LYS A 209 8.22 -16.52 -17.37
CA LYS A 209 8.15 -17.61 -16.38
C LYS A 209 8.37 -18.94 -17.07
N GLY A 210 9.33 -19.73 -16.56
CA GLY A 210 9.65 -21.05 -17.12
C GLY A 210 10.33 -21.01 -18.49
N GLY A 211 10.90 -19.87 -18.91
CA GLY A 211 11.51 -19.70 -20.24
C GLY A 211 10.56 -19.14 -21.30
N ASP A 212 9.27 -19.02 -20.97
CA ASP A 212 8.25 -18.47 -21.88
C ASP A 212 7.78 -17.09 -21.45
N ASN A 213 7.34 -16.30 -22.45
CA ASN A 213 6.69 -15.01 -22.25
C ASN A 213 5.20 -15.21 -21.98
N HIS A 214 4.71 -14.55 -20.94
CA HIS A 214 3.31 -14.56 -20.52
C HIS A 214 2.79 -13.14 -20.43
N ASP A 215 1.60 -12.91 -20.96
CA ASP A 215 0.95 -11.62 -20.89
C ASP A 215 0.29 -11.42 -19.52
N VAL A 216 0.52 -10.25 -18.96
CA VAL A 216 -0.13 -9.74 -17.76
C VAL A 216 -0.85 -8.45 -18.14
N GLN A 217 -2.09 -8.32 -17.71
CA GLN A 217 -2.87 -7.11 -17.92
C GLN A 217 -3.30 -6.53 -16.59
N GLN A 218 -3.16 -5.22 -16.44
CA GLN A 218 -3.88 -4.44 -15.45
C GLN A 218 -4.79 -3.48 -16.20
N GLY A 219 -6.03 -3.32 -15.75
CA GLY A 219 -6.92 -2.33 -16.32
C GLY A 219 -7.63 -1.55 -15.23
N PHE A 220 -8.00 -0.32 -15.56
CA PHE A 220 -8.64 0.63 -14.66
C PHE A 220 -9.87 1.21 -15.34
N PHE A 221 -10.98 1.23 -14.61
CA PHE A 221 -12.25 1.76 -15.06
C PHE A 221 -12.63 2.96 -14.21
N VAL A 222 -13.22 3.96 -14.86
CA VAL A 222 -13.84 5.11 -14.21
C VAL A 222 -15.25 5.26 -14.76
N TYR A 223 -16.23 5.34 -13.88
CA TYR A 223 -17.62 5.60 -14.22
C TYR A 223 -18.35 6.32 -13.09
N ARG A 224 -19.50 6.89 -13.42
CA ARG A 224 -20.28 7.74 -12.53
C ARG A 224 -21.73 7.29 -12.44
N GLU A 225 -22.39 7.66 -11.35
CA GLU A 225 -23.85 7.63 -11.24
C GLU A 225 -24.36 8.78 -10.35
N PRO A 226 -25.59 9.29 -10.58
CA PRO A 226 -26.18 10.27 -9.69
C PRO A 226 -26.29 9.75 -8.25
N TYR A 227 -25.96 10.61 -7.28
CA TYR A 227 -26.18 10.30 -5.88
C TYR A 227 -27.62 10.64 -5.47
N THR A 228 -28.34 9.62 -5.01
CA THR A 228 -29.77 9.70 -4.66
C THR A 228 -30.07 9.14 -3.27
N SER A 229 -29.23 8.24 -2.75
CA SER A 229 -29.41 7.62 -1.43
C SER A 229 -28.12 6.98 -0.93
N ASP A 230 -27.88 7.06 0.38
CA ASP A 230 -26.79 6.37 1.09
C ASP A 230 -26.76 4.86 0.83
N SER A 231 -27.93 4.25 0.56
CA SER A 231 -28.04 2.82 0.21
C SER A 231 -27.25 2.45 -1.05
N GLN A 232 -26.92 3.43 -1.90
CA GLN A 232 -26.04 3.22 -3.05
C GLN A 232 -24.65 2.76 -2.63
N PHE A 233 -24.12 3.15 -1.46
CA PHE A 233 -22.79 2.69 -1.04
C PHE A 233 -22.71 1.20 -0.70
N SER A 234 -23.84 0.56 -0.39
CA SER A 234 -23.89 -0.85 0.01
C SER A 234 -23.24 -1.79 -1.01
N MET A 235 -22.66 -2.89 -0.53
CA MET A 235 -22.06 -3.95 -1.34
C MET A 235 -22.95 -4.38 -2.52
N GLN A 236 -24.24 -4.60 -2.27
CA GLN A 236 -25.18 -5.03 -3.31
C GLN A 236 -25.36 -3.96 -4.39
N ALA A 237 -25.46 -2.69 -4.01
CA ALA A 237 -25.60 -1.60 -4.97
C ALA A 237 -24.31 -1.41 -5.79
N ARG A 238 -23.13 -1.45 -5.17
CA ARG A 238 -21.83 -1.40 -5.88
C ARG A 238 -21.69 -2.53 -6.89
N LEU A 239 -22.01 -3.77 -6.50
CA LEU A 239 -21.97 -4.94 -7.38
C LEU A 239 -22.94 -4.83 -8.54
N ARG A 240 -24.17 -4.37 -8.30
CA ARG A 240 -25.16 -4.15 -9.37
C ARG A 240 -24.65 -3.12 -10.37
N LYS A 241 -24.19 -1.95 -9.90
CA LYS A 241 -23.71 -0.89 -10.78
C LYS A 241 -22.49 -1.32 -11.59
N ARG A 242 -21.51 -1.98 -10.95
CA ARG A 242 -20.36 -2.57 -11.63
C ARG A 242 -20.80 -3.51 -12.75
N ASN A 243 -21.64 -4.50 -12.45
CA ASN A 243 -22.05 -5.50 -13.45
C ASN A 243 -22.87 -4.89 -14.60
N GLU A 244 -23.68 -3.86 -14.32
CA GLU A 244 -24.42 -3.10 -15.35
C GLU A 244 -23.44 -2.39 -16.31
N VAL A 245 -22.48 -1.64 -15.77
CA VAL A 245 -21.49 -0.89 -16.55
C VAL A 245 -20.60 -1.85 -17.34
N LEU A 246 -20.00 -2.85 -16.70
CA LEU A 246 -19.05 -3.74 -17.36
C LEU A 246 -19.71 -4.57 -18.47
N LYS A 247 -20.98 -4.97 -18.31
CA LYS A 247 -21.74 -5.63 -19.38
C LYS A 247 -21.92 -4.75 -20.62
N GLY A 248 -22.13 -3.44 -20.44
CA GLY A 248 -22.31 -2.50 -21.53
C GLY A 248 -21.00 -2.08 -22.21
N TYR A 249 -19.91 -2.03 -21.45
CA TYR A 249 -18.68 -1.37 -21.90
C TYR A 249 -17.47 -2.27 -22.14
N VAL A 250 -17.43 -3.47 -21.54
CA VAL A 250 -16.27 -4.37 -21.56
C VAL A 250 -16.66 -5.73 -22.17
N PRO A 251 -16.66 -5.84 -23.51
CA PRO A 251 -16.94 -7.10 -24.19
C PRO A 251 -15.78 -8.08 -23.97
N GLY A 252 -16.10 -9.37 -23.91
CA GLY A 252 -15.09 -10.43 -23.96
C GLY A 252 -14.71 -10.79 -25.40
N PRO A 253 -13.80 -11.77 -25.59
CA PRO A 253 -13.30 -12.16 -26.91
C PRO A 253 -14.36 -12.86 -27.78
N ASN A 254 -15.39 -13.46 -27.17
CA ASN A 254 -16.43 -14.22 -27.87
C ASN A 254 -17.71 -13.38 -28.10
N PRO A 255 -18.49 -13.66 -29.15
CA PRO A 255 -19.78 -12.99 -29.34
C PRO A 255 -20.71 -13.14 -28.13
N ARG A 256 -21.27 -12.01 -27.67
CA ARG A 256 -22.14 -11.92 -26.47
C ARG A 256 -21.44 -12.19 -25.13
N SER A 257 -20.12 -12.28 -25.11
CA SER A 257 -19.35 -12.33 -23.85
C SER A 257 -19.06 -10.93 -23.30
N TYR A 258 -18.99 -10.80 -21.98
CA TYR A 258 -18.74 -9.53 -21.31
C TYR A 258 -18.15 -9.73 -19.91
N MET A 259 -17.46 -8.72 -19.39
CA MET A 259 -16.91 -8.76 -18.04
C MET A 259 -18.02 -8.60 -16.99
N THR A 260 -17.97 -9.43 -15.94
CA THR A 260 -18.89 -9.40 -14.79
C THR A 260 -18.18 -9.88 -13.53
N THR A 261 -18.84 -9.81 -12.38
CA THR A 261 -18.32 -10.34 -11.12
C THR A 261 -18.48 -11.87 -11.04
N GLU A 262 -17.46 -12.55 -10.55
CA GLU A 262 -17.49 -13.97 -10.17
C GLU A 262 -18.10 -14.09 -8.76
N MET A 263 -19.33 -14.62 -8.70
CA MET A 263 -20.11 -14.69 -7.46
C MET A 263 -19.99 -16.04 -6.73
N ARG A 264 -19.22 -17.00 -7.26
CA ARG A 264 -18.89 -18.24 -6.53
C ARG A 264 -18.01 -17.99 -5.32
N TYR A 265 -17.31 -16.85 -5.30
CA TYR A 265 -16.57 -16.35 -4.15
C TYR A 265 -17.27 -15.08 -3.67
N THR A 266 -17.56 -14.99 -2.38
CA THR A 266 -18.16 -13.79 -1.79
C THR A 266 -17.16 -12.63 -1.87
N PRO A 267 -17.51 -11.52 -2.54
CA PRO A 267 -16.63 -10.35 -2.55
C PRO A 267 -16.47 -9.77 -1.14
N SER A 268 -15.31 -9.18 -0.87
CA SER A 268 -15.01 -8.45 0.36
C SER A 268 -15.45 -7.00 0.20
N TYR A 269 -16.08 -6.44 1.23
CA TYR A 269 -16.63 -5.08 1.23
C TYR A 269 -16.30 -4.38 2.54
N GLU A 270 -15.88 -3.12 2.45
CA GLU A 270 -15.60 -2.27 3.60
C GLU A 270 -16.11 -0.84 3.36
N GLU A 271 -16.61 -0.22 4.43
CA GLU A 271 -16.91 1.21 4.47
C GLU A 271 -15.73 1.94 5.11
N VAL A 272 -15.21 2.94 4.40
CA VAL A 272 -13.96 3.61 4.77
C VAL A 272 -14.12 5.12 4.68
N VAL A 273 -13.19 5.82 5.33
CA VAL A 273 -12.99 7.25 5.10
C VAL A 273 -11.81 7.41 4.13
N PHE A 274 -12.08 7.97 2.96
CA PHE A 274 -11.07 8.25 1.94
C PHE A 274 -11.06 9.74 1.62
N ASN A 275 -9.88 10.38 1.72
CA ASN A 275 -9.70 11.83 1.56
C ASN A 275 -10.70 12.68 2.38
N GLY A 276 -11.06 12.22 3.58
CA GLY A 276 -12.00 12.89 4.49
C GLY A 276 -13.49 12.63 4.21
N GLY A 277 -13.83 11.96 3.12
CA GLY A 277 -15.21 11.61 2.75
C GLY A 277 -15.55 10.14 3.03
N PHE A 278 -16.84 9.85 3.22
CA PHE A 278 -17.34 8.48 3.27
C PHE A 278 -17.17 7.81 1.90
N SER A 279 -16.73 6.56 1.90
CA SER A 279 -16.44 5.80 0.69
C SER A 279 -16.67 4.32 0.92
N SER A 280 -16.87 3.57 -0.17
CA SER A 280 -16.92 2.11 -0.10
C SER A 280 -15.84 1.46 -0.93
N GLU A 281 -15.20 0.47 -0.34
CA GLU A 281 -14.22 -0.41 -0.98
C GLU A 281 -14.86 -1.77 -1.26
N LEU A 282 -14.63 -2.28 -2.46
CA LEU A 282 -15.07 -3.59 -2.88
C LEU A 282 -13.90 -4.34 -3.53
N ARG A 283 -13.59 -5.53 -3.00
CA ARG A 283 -12.61 -6.46 -3.54
C ARG A 283 -13.33 -7.71 -4.00
N GLY A 284 -12.97 -8.23 -5.17
CA GLY A 284 -13.68 -9.36 -5.74
C GLY A 284 -12.91 -10.04 -6.86
N LEU A 285 -13.53 -11.07 -7.42
CA LEU A 285 -13.09 -11.69 -8.65
C LEU A 285 -13.97 -11.21 -9.80
N TRP A 286 -13.37 -10.86 -10.93
CA TRP A 286 -14.04 -10.68 -12.20
C TRP A 286 -13.88 -11.94 -13.04
N ARG A 287 -14.83 -12.14 -13.94
CA ARG A 287 -14.80 -13.16 -14.99
C ARG A 287 -15.41 -12.59 -16.26
N ILE A 288 -15.09 -13.21 -17.38
CA ILE A 288 -15.84 -13.00 -18.61
C ILE A 288 -16.99 -14.02 -18.66
N GLU A 289 -18.23 -13.54 -18.79
CA GLU A 289 -19.38 -14.40 -19.08
C GLU A 289 -19.20 -15.05 -20.45
N GLY A 290 -19.24 -16.38 -20.53
CA GLY A 290 -19.00 -17.10 -21.79
C GLY A 290 -17.52 -17.28 -22.17
N ASP A 291 -16.60 -17.13 -21.22
CA ASP A 291 -15.17 -17.45 -21.36
C ASP A 291 -14.58 -17.93 -20.01
N TYR A 292 -13.30 -18.35 -20.00
CA TYR A 292 -12.56 -18.78 -18.81
C TYR A 292 -11.65 -17.69 -18.22
N MET A 293 -11.53 -16.54 -18.90
CA MET A 293 -10.77 -15.40 -18.39
C MET A 293 -11.38 -14.84 -17.10
N GLY A 294 -10.53 -14.54 -16.13
CA GLY A 294 -10.89 -13.94 -14.86
C GLY A 294 -9.68 -13.53 -14.04
N GLY A 295 -9.93 -12.87 -12.92
CA GLY A 295 -8.89 -12.39 -12.02
C GLY A 295 -9.44 -11.52 -10.90
N PRO A 296 -8.59 -10.97 -10.03
CA PRO A 296 -9.01 -10.10 -8.95
C PRO A 296 -9.22 -8.66 -9.38
N PHE A 297 -10.02 -7.94 -8.60
CA PHE A 297 -10.24 -6.49 -8.72
C PHE A 297 -10.31 -5.81 -7.35
N TYR A 298 -10.04 -4.51 -7.36
CA TYR A 298 -10.26 -3.57 -6.27
C TYR A 298 -11.05 -2.36 -6.82
N SER A 299 -12.08 -1.95 -6.11
CA SER A 299 -12.99 -0.87 -6.51
C SER A 299 -13.19 0.08 -5.34
N LEU A 300 -13.05 1.37 -5.61
CA LEU A 300 -13.26 2.47 -4.66
C LEU A 300 -14.37 3.35 -5.21
N THR A 301 -15.43 3.53 -4.43
CA THR A 301 -16.50 4.49 -4.73
C THR A 301 -16.47 5.64 -3.74
N VAL A 302 -16.42 6.86 -4.27
CA VAL A 302 -16.39 8.11 -3.51
C VAL A 302 -17.56 9.01 -3.91
N TYR A 303 -17.98 9.90 -3.01
CA TYR A 303 -18.95 10.95 -3.31
C TYR A 303 -18.25 12.21 -3.85
N ASP A 304 -18.64 12.67 -5.05
CA ASP A 304 -18.23 13.95 -5.61
C ASP A 304 -19.27 15.03 -5.27
N GLU A 305 -19.08 15.70 -4.13
CA GLU A 305 -19.95 16.78 -3.65
C GLU A 305 -20.17 17.89 -4.70
N ARG A 306 -19.17 18.15 -5.54
CA ARG A 306 -19.20 19.21 -6.56
C ARG A 306 -20.22 18.95 -7.66
N ARG A 307 -20.52 17.68 -7.90
CA ARG A 307 -21.44 17.22 -8.96
C ARG A 307 -22.66 16.49 -8.43
N GLY A 308 -22.70 16.13 -7.15
CA GLY A 308 -23.79 15.34 -6.58
C GLY A 308 -23.81 13.92 -7.14
N GLU A 309 -22.65 13.34 -7.41
CA GLU A 309 -22.50 12.04 -8.06
C GLU A 309 -21.62 11.11 -7.24
N LEU A 310 -21.83 9.80 -7.40
CA LEU A 310 -20.85 8.80 -7.01
C LEU A 310 -19.87 8.58 -8.16
N VAL A 311 -18.59 8.57 -7.83
CA VAL A 311 -17.51 8.24 -8.75
C VAL A 311 -16.93 6.91 -8.31
N THR A 312 -16.96 5.91 -9.20
CA THR A 312 -16.27 4.65 -8.97
C THR A 312 -15.01 4.62 -9.82
N VAL A 313 -13.88 4.41 -9.15
CA VAL A 313 -12.61 4.04 -9.78
C VAL A 313 -12.30 2.62 -9.36
N GLU A 314 -12.12 1.74 -10.33
CA GLU A 314 -11.78 0.35 -10.06
C GLU A 314 -10.64 -0.12 -10.93
N GLY A 315 -9.84 -1.04 -10.42
CA GLY A 315 -8.79 -1.69 -11.19
C GLY A 315 -8.83 -3.20 -11.03
N TYR A 316 -8.32 -3.90 -12.03
CA TYR A 316 -8.27 -5.35 -12.07
C TYR A 316 -6.92 -5.84 -12.57
N ALA A 317 -6.59 -7.09 -12.26
CA ALA A 317 -5.43 -7.77 -12.80
C ALA A 317 -5.84 -9.08 -13.49
N TYR A 318 -5.21 -9.37 -14.63
CA TYR A 318 -5.19 -10.66 -15.31
C TYR A 318 -3.74 -11.13 -15.35
N ALA A 319 -3.43 -12.18 -14.58
CA ALA A 319 -2.09 -12.76 -14.50
C ALA A 319 -2.20 -14.27 -14.23
N PRO A 320 -2.62 -15.08 -15.21
CA PRO A 320 -2.99 -16.49 -14.99
C PRO A 320 -1.82 -17.33 -14.46
N PHE A 321 -0.58 -17.00 -14.84
CA PHE A 321 0.62 -17.76 -14.48
C PHE A 321 1.39 -17.20 -13.28
N PHE A 322 0.94 -16.09 -12.67
CA PHE A 322 1.67 -15.41 -11.60
C PHE A 322 0.81 -15.23 -10.36
N ASP A 323 1.48 -15.08 -9.23
CA ASP A 323 0.86 -14.66 -7.97
C ASP A 323 0.36 -13.22 -8.13
N LYS A 324 -0.80 -12.92 -7.54
CA LYS A 324 -1.61 -11.73 -7.82
C LYS A 324 -1.57 -10.70 -6.70
N ARG A 325 -1.13 -11.06 -5.50
CA ARG A 325 -1.04 -10.18 -4.31
C ARG A 325 -0.35 -8.86 -4.62
N GLU A 326 0.83 -8.92 -5.24
CA GLU A 326 1.61 -7.73 -5.54
C GLU A 326 1.00 -6.90 -6.68
N TYR A 327 0.41 -7.53 -7.69
CA TYR A 327 -0.37 -6.82 -8.70
C TYR A 327 -1.58 -6.11 -8.11
N MET A 328 -2.24 -6.72 -7.11
CA MET A 328 -3.38 -6.11 -6.44
C MET A 328 -2.98 -4.96 -5.52
N ARG A 329 -1.80 -4.99 -4.90
CA ARG A 329 -1.26 -3.82 -4.19
C ARG A 329 -0.94 -2.67 -5.12
N GLU A 330 -0.38 -2.96 -6.29
CA GLU A 330 -0.14 -1.96 -7.33
C GLU A 330 -1.45 -1.38 -7.87
N VAL A 331 -2.46 -2.22 -8.12
CA VAL A 331 -3.81 -1.78 -8.50
C VAL A 331 -4.42 -0.89 -7.41
N GLU A 332 -4.35 -1.31 -6.14
CA GLU A 332 -4.85 -0.50 -5.02
C GLU A 332 -4.11 0.83 -4.94
N ALA A 333 -2.80 0.86 -5.17
CA ALA A 333 -2.00 2.08 -5.15
C ALA A 333 -2.45 3.10 -6.21
N ILE A 334 -2.73 2.63 -7.43
CA ILE A 334 -3.23 3.48 -8.51
C ILE A 334 -4.65 3.96 -8.18
N VAL A 335 -5.57 3.07 -7.80
CA VAL A 335 -6.96 3.47 -7.50
C VAL A 335 -7.01 4.45 -6.32
N ARG A 336 -6.21 4.23 -5.27
CA ARG A 336 -6.14 5.12 -4.09
C ARG A 336 -5.32 6.39 -4.31
N SER A 337 -4.65 6.54 -5.47
CA SER A 337 -4.08 7.82 -5.88
C SER A 337 -5.14 8.82 -6.34
N LEU A 338 -6.41 8.40 -6.41
CA LEU A 338 -7.55 9.23 -6.77
C LEU A 338 -7.56 10.54 -5.99
N THR A 339 -7.43 11.62 -6.75
CA THR A 339 -7.66 12.98 -6.28
C THR A 339 -8.56 13.72 -7.25
N TRP A 340 -9.15 14.81 -6.78
CA TRP A 340 -9.94 15.68 -7.62
C TRP A 340 -9.01 16.53 -8.49
N TYR A 341 -9.31 16.63 -9.78
CA TYR A 341 -8.56 17.54 -10.64
C TYR A 341 -8.87 18.99 -10.25
N GLU A 342 -7.82 19.73 -9.95
CA GLU A 342 -7.83 21.18 -9.81
C GLU A 342 -7.19 21.77 -11.07
N ALA A 343 -7.98 22.49 -11.88
CA ALA A 343 -7.45 23.12 -13.07
C ALA A 343 -6.31 24.07 -12.70
N PRO A 344 -5.19 24.10 -13.44
CA PRO A 344 -4.12 25.05 -13.20
C PRO A 344 -4.69 26.47 -13.15
N THR A 345 -4.42 27.19 -12.07
CA THR A 345 -4.80 28.60 -11.97
C THR A 345 -4.02 29.33 -13.05
N SER A 346 -4.70 29.89 -14.05
CA SER A 346 -4.04 30.72 -15.05
C SER A 346 -3.33 31.86 -14.32
N THR A 347 -2.00 31.84 -14.32
CA THR A 347 -1.23 33.00 -13.85
C THR A 347 -1.55 34.11 -14.85
N PRO A 348 -2.11 35.26 -14.44
CA PRO A 348 -2.32 36.35 -15.37
C PRO A 348 -0.96 36.72 -15.95
N THR A 349 -0.83 36.59 -17.27
CA THR A 349 0.35 37.01 -18.00
C THR A 349 0.60 38.49 -17.67
N PRO A 350 1.83 38.89 -17.28
CA PRO A 350 2.11 40.26 -16.86
C PRO A 350 1.83 41.31 -17.93
#